data_AF-A0A8J2MF84-F1
#
_entry.id   AF-A0A8J2MF84-F1
#
_cell.length_a   1.000
_cell.length_b   1.000
_cell.length_c   1.000
_cell.angle_alpha   90.00
_cell.angle_beta   90.00
_cell.angle_gamma   90.00
#
_symmetry.space_group_name_H-M   'P 1'
#
loop_
_entity.id
_entity.type
_entity.pdbx_description
1 polymer ?
#
loop_
_entity_poly.entity_id
_entity_poly.type
_entity_poly.pdbx_seq_one_letter_code
_entity_poly.pdbx_strand_id
1 'polypeptide(L)'
;MLAIYNSATICAHNDPFRCGLRLYPEISKIMAKSRDWDELQWVWVEWRRRSGSQIRDLYTQLIFLNNEVARLNNFTDAAEYWMFPYESPDFQQDIDEVWNSVRPLYEELHAYIRKKLRDRYGPERIGGHTPLPAHILGNVWGQSWTNLLDFTTPYPGKYYMDVTEEMQAQGYTPIDMFRVGEEFYLSLNLSAMPPEFWAGSIIVDPGDRPLICQPSAWDFCNRLDYRIKMCTKVTMKDLITVHHEMAHIQYFLHYSNLPREFRDGANPGFHEAVGEAVALSVGSPRHLQTLGLANKYIDEPAADINYLFSLAMEKLPLLPFSIAVDRWRYDVFRGIVNREEFNCHWHRMMEVYAGIKPPVLRSEDDFDPGAKYHIPANVPYVR
;
A
#
# COMPACT_ATOMS: atom_id res chain seq x y z
N MET A 1 -1.19 -21.15 -0.60
CA MET A 1 -1.88 -19.91 -1.03
C MET A 1 -0.94 -18.96 -1.78
N LEU A 2 0.18 -18.51 -1.20
CA LEU A 2 1.12 -17.62 -1.91
C LEU A 2 1.63 -18.15 -3.27
N ALA A 3 1.86 -19.46 -3.39
CA ALA A 3 2.21 -20.07 -4.68
C ALA A 3 1.14 -19.81 -5.76
N ILE A 4 -0.16 -19.90 -5.41
CA ILE A 4 -1.27 -19.58 -6.32
C ILE A 4 -1.25 -18.10 -6.68
N TYR A 5 -1.15 -17.23 -5.67
CA TYR A 5 -1.13 -15.78 -5.87
C TYR A 5 0.02 -15.34 -6.80
N ASN A 6 1.23 -15.82 -6.54
CA ASN A 6 2.44 -15.43 -7.27
C ASN A 6 2.54 -16.06 -8.67
N SER A 7 1.92 -17.22 -8.89
CA SER A 7 1.89 -17.89 -10.20
C SER A 7 0.69 -17.50 -11.07
N ALA A 8 -0.29 -16.79 -10.51
CA ALA A 8 -1.48 -16.38 -11.23
C ALA A 8 -1.15 -15.46 -12.42
N THR A 9 -1.68 -15.81 -13.58
CA THR A 9 -1.59 -15.02 -14.80
C THR A 9 -2.95 -14.92 -15.49
N ILE A 10 -3.14 -13.84 -16.25
CA ILE A 10 -4.32 -13.61 -17.09
C ILE A 10 -3.89 -13.46 -18.57
N CYS A 11 -4.86 -13.46 -19.50
CA CYS A 11 -4.60 -13.13 -20.91
C CYS A 11 -4.77 -11.63 -21.19
N ALA A 12 -4.76 -11.14 -22.42
CA ALA A 12 -5.10 -9.75 -22.69
C ALA A 12 -6.58 -9.66 -23.10
N HIS A 13 -7.25 -8.55 -22.76
CA HIS A 13 -8.66 -8.35 -23.07
C HIS A 13 -8.94 -8.45 -24.59
N ASN A 14 -8.15 -7.73 -25.39
CA ASN A 14 -8.33 -7.63 -26.84
C ASN A 14 -7.45 -8.60 -27.65
N ASP A 15 -6.65 -9.44 -26.98
CA ASP A 15 -5.79 -10.44 -27.62
C ASP A 15 -5.76 -11.73 -26.77
N PRO A 16 -6.68 -12.66 -27.00
CA PRO A 16 -6.78 -13.90 -26.23
C PRO A 16 -5.54 -14.79 -26.32
N PHE A 17 -4.69 -14.64 -27.35
CA PHE A 17 -3.46 -15.41 -27.51
C PHE A 17 -2.30 -14.83 -26.70
N ARG A 18 -2.38 -13.55 -26.32
CA ARG A 18 -1.42 -12.91 -25.44
C ARG A 18 -1.73 -13.25 -23.98
N CYS A 19 -1.24 -14.40 -23.53
CA CYS A 19 -1.36 -14.86 -22.15
C CYS A 19 -0.08 -14.66 -21.33
N GLY A 20 -0.17 -14.94 -20.03
CA GLY A 20 0.96 -14.86 -19.11
C GLY A 20 1.18 -13.49 -18.48
N LEU A 21 0.21 -12.58 -18.56
CA LEU A 21 0.29 -11.28 -17.89
C LEU A 21 0.28 -11.49 -16.37
N ARG A 22 1.30 -10.99 -15.68
CA ARG A 22 1.46 -11.12 -14.22
C ARG A 22 0.96 -9.87 -13.52
N LEU A 23 0.73 -9.98 -12.21
CA LEU A 23 0.33 -8.84 -11.38
C LEU A 23 1.27 -7.63 -11.57
N TYR A 24 2.57 -7.91 -11.56
CA TYR A 24 3.62 -6.94 -11.85
C TYR A 24 4.57 -7.46 -12.94
N PRO A 25 4.96 -6.60 -13.90
CA PRO A 25 4.50 -5.23 -14.09
C PRO A 25 3.18 -5.10 -14.88
N GLU A 26 2.71 -6.13 -15.58
CA GLU A 26 1.71 -5.97 -16.65
C GLU A 26 0.33 -5.54 -16.16
N ILE A 27 -0.31 -6.32 -15.28
CA ILE A 27 -1.66 -6.03 -14.76
C ILE A 27 -1.67 -4.68 -14.03
N SER A 28 -0.69 -4.43 -13.16
CA SER A 28 -0.59 -3.16 -12.44
C SER A 28 -0.43 -1.98 -13.40
N LYS A 29 0.29 -2.14 -14.51
CA LYS A 29 0.45 -1.08 -15.51
C LYS A 29 -0.85 -0.83 -16.26
N ILE A 30 -1.61 -1.87 -16.60
CA ILE A 30 -2.93 -1.73 -17.24
C ILE A 30 -3.88 -0.99 -16.30
N MET A 31 -4.02 -1.45 -15.05
CA MET A 31 -4.91 -0.81 -14.07
C MET A 31 -4.51 0.64 -13.74
N ALA A 32 -3.23 0.98 -13.84
CA ALA A 32 -2.75 2.35 -13.63
C ALA A 32 -3.01 3.27 -14.83
N LYS A 33 -2.81 2.79 -16.06
CA LYS A 33 -2.75 3.63 -17.26
C LYS A 33 -3.97 3.55 -18.16
N SER A 34 -4.64 2.41 -18.22
CA SER A 34 -5.82 2.27 -19.05
C SER A 34 -6.95 3.16 -18.53
N ARG A 35 -7.77 3.61 -19.47
CA ARG A 35 -8.98 4.38 -19.24
C ARG A 35 -10.15 3.77 -20.01
N ASP A 36 -9.95 2.56 -20.53
CA ASP A 36 -10.96 1.75 -21.18
C ASP A 36 -11.70 0.97 -20.09
N TRP A 37 -13.01 1.17 -20.00
CA TRP A 37 -13.83 0.55 -18.97
C TRP A 37 -13.84 -0.97 -19.07
N ASP A 38 -13.96 -1.50 -20.29
CA ASP A 38 -14.15 -2.92 -20.53
C ASP A 38 -12.83 -3.67 -20.33
N GLU A 39 -11.70 -3.08 -20.72
CA GLU A 39 -10.36 -3.60 -20.39
C GLU A 39 -10.13 -3.63 -18.88
N LEU A 40 -10.42 -2.53 -18.17
CA LEU A 40 -10.25 -2.46 -16.72
C LEU A 40 -11.15 -3.46 -16.00
N GLN A 41 -12.40 -3.64 -16.47
CA GLN A 41 -13.34 -4.58 -15.89
C GLN A 41 -12.86 -6.01 -16.10
N TRP A 42 -12.41 -6.32 -17.32
CA TRP A 42 -11.87 -7.62 -17.69
C TRP A 42 -10.65 -7.97 -16.83
N VAL A 43 -9.68 -7.06 -16.71
CA VAL A 43 -8.47 -7.28 -15.88
C VAL A 43 -8.85 -7.49 -14.41
N TRP A 44 -9.76 -6.67 -13.88
CA TRP A 44 -10.18 -6.75 -12.49
C TRP A 44 -10.83 -8.10 -12.16
N VAL A 45 -11.69 -8.60 -13.04
CA VAL A 45 -12.42 -9.87 -12.89
C VAL A 45 -11.46 -11.05 -13.06
N GLU A 46 -10.66 -11.07 -14.12
CA GLU A 46 -9.76 -12.19 -14.41
C GLU A 46 -8.67 -12.33 -13.37
N TRP A 47 -8.13 -11.22 -12.83
CA TRP A 47 -7.19 -11.29 -11.72
C TRP A 47 -7.79 -12.02 -10.52
N ARG A 48 -9.02 -11.64 -10.11
CA ARG A 48 -9.72 -12.25 -8.97
C ARG A 48 -10.06 -13.71 -9.21
N ARG A 49 -10.49 -14.06 -10.42
CA ARG A 49 -10.79 -15.44 -10.82
C ARG A 49 -9.56 -16.35 -10.78
N ARG A 50 -8.42 -15.85 -11.26
CA ARG A 50 -7.16 -16.62 -11.39
C ARG A 50 -6.35 -16.68 -10.10
N SER A 51 -6.55 -15.72 -9.19
CA SER A 51 -5.89 -15.68 -7.87
C SER A 51 -6.87 -16.06 -6.75
N GLY A 52 -7.74 -15.13 -6.38
CA GLY A 52 -8.65 -15.22 -5.24
C GLY A 52 -9.51 -16.47 -5.22
N SER A 53 -10.28 -16.75 -6.28
CA SER A 53 -11.19 -17.90 -6.30
C SER A 53 -10.49 -19.25 -6.04
N GLN A 54 -9.22 -19.38 -6.46
CA GLN A 54 -8.41 -20.59 -6.25
C GLN A 54 -7.92 -20.76 -4.80
N ILE A 55 -8.05 -19.72 -3.97
CA ILE A 55 -7.53 -19.68 -2.59
C ILE A 55 -8.62 -20.00 -1.55
N ARG A 56 -9.91 -19.91 -1.92
CA ARG A 56 -11.06 -20.02 -1.01
C ARG A 56 -10.97 -21.21 -0.05
N ASP A 57 -10.72 -22.41 -0.57
CA ASP A 57 -10.68 -23.64 0.23
C ASP A 57 -9.48 -23.70 1.18
N LEU A 58 -8.32 -23.24 0.70
CA LEU A 58 -7.12 -23.16 1.52
C LEU A 58 -7.29 -22.11 2.63
N TYR A 59 -8.03 -21.04 2.36
CA TYR A 59 -8.30 -20.00 3.35
C TYR A 59 -9.21 -20.50 4.48
N THR A 60 -10.19 -21.36 4.18
CA THR A 60 -10.99 -22.04 5.22
C THR A 60 -10.11 -22.87 6.17
N GLN A 61 -9.12 -23.59 5.63
CA GLN A 61 -8.17 -24.34 6.46
C GLN A 61 -7.29 -23.41 7.29
N LEU A 62 -6.83 -22.29 6.73
CA LEU A 62 -6.06 -21.27 7.45
C LEU A 62 -6.83 -20.72 8.66
N ILE A 63 -8.11 -20.38 8.47
CA ILE A 63 -8.97 -19.86 9.56
C ILE A 63 -9.06 -20.86 10.69
N PHE A 64 -9.30 -22.14 10.38
CA PHE A 64 -9.37 -23.20 11.37
C PHE A 64 -8.07 -23.30 12.18
N LEU A 65 -6.93 -23.38 11.50
CA LEU A 65 -5.62 -23.51 12.15
C LEU A 65 -5.25 -22.28 12.98
N ASN A 66 -5.48 -21.07 12.47
CA ASN A 66 -5.20 -19.84 13.21
C ASN A 66 -6.04 -19.75 14.48
N ASN A 67 -7.32 -20.10 14.43
CA ASN A 67 -8.20 -20.13 15.60
C ASN A 67 -7.81 -21.22 16.59
N GLU A 68 -7.34 -22.37 16.13
CA GLU A 68 -6.80 -23.42 17.01
C GLU A 68 -5.56 -22.92 17.75
N VAL A 69 -4.61 -22.31 17.04
CA VAL A 69 -3.41 -21.71 17.64
C VAL A 69 -3.77 -20.62 18.65
N ALA A 70 -4.73 -19.75 18.33
CA ALA A 70 -5.18 -18.71 19.25
C ALA A 70 -5.72 -19.30 20.56
N ARG A 71 -6.58 -20.32 20.48
CA ARG A 71 -7.15 -21.01 21.66
C ARG A 71 -6.10 -21.73 22.49
N LEU A 72 -5.11 -22.35 21.84
CA LEU A 72 -3.96 -22.97 22.54
C LEU A 72 -3.12 -21.94 23.31
N ASN A 73 -3.18 -20.66 22.92
CA ASN A 73 -2.52 -19.55 23.60
C ASN A 73 -3.46 -18.72 24.49
N ASN A 74 -4.61 -19.28 24.89
CA ASN A 74 -5.62 -18.65 25.76
C ASN A 74 -6.32 -17.41 25.17
N PHE A 75 -6.37 -17.29 23.84
CA PHE A 75 -7.21 -16.31 23.14
C PHE A 75 -8.50 -16.98 22.65
N THR A 76 -9.57 -16.21 22.50
CA THR A 76 -10.87 -16.68 22.00
C THR A 76 -10.81 -17.10 20.53
N ASP A 77 -10.13 -16.31 19.71
CA ASP A 77 -9.93 -16.49 18.28
C ASP A 77 -8.70 -15.74 17.76
N ALA A 78 -8.40 -15.93 16.48
CA ALA A 78 -7.24 -15.31 15.85
C ALA A 78 -7.34 -13.78 15.72
N ALA A 79 -8.54 -13.19 15.76
CA ALA A 79 -8.70 -11.74 15.76
C ALA A 79 -8.22 -11.14 17.08
N GLU A 80 -8.61 -11.74 18.21
CA GLU A 80 -8.10 -11.32 19.52
C GLU A 80 -6.57 -11.48 19.60
N TYR A 81 -6.04 -12.60 19.11
CA TYR A 81 -4.60 -12.83 19.05
C TYR A 81 -3.84 -11.77 18.25
N TRP A 82 -4.41 -11.28 17.14
CA TRP A 82 -3.77 -10.23 16.33
C TRP A 82 -3.89 -8.83 16.89
N MET A 83 -4.93 -8.56 17.68
CA MET A 83 -5.08 -7.26 18.34
C MET A 83 -4.27 -7.19 19.63
N PHE A 84 -3.84 -8.34 20.18
CA PHE A 84 -3.05 -8.41 21.41
C PHE A 84 -1.83 -7.47 21.45
N PRO A 85 -0.99 -7.34 20.40
CA PRO A 85 0.18 -6.45 20.41
C PRO A 85 -0.15 -4.96 20.53
N TYR A 86 -1.41 -4.54 20.37
CA TYR A 86 -1.81 -3.15 20.57
C TYR A 86 -2.11 -2.81 22.03
N GLU A 87 -2.26 -3.82 22.89
CA GLU A 87 -2.52 -3.66 24.33
C GLU A 87 -3.69 -2.71 24.67
N SER A 88 -4.64 -2.55 23.74
CA SER A 88 -5.87 -1.78 23.93
C SER A 88 -7.07 -2.72 23.99
N PRO A 89 -7.83 -2.77 25.10
CA PRO A 89 -9.04 -3.59 25.20
C PRO A 89 -10.13 -3.15 24.21
N ASP A 90 -10.12 -1.86 23.84
CA ASP A 90 -11.11 -1.22 22.99
C ASP A 90 -10.54 -0.85 21.61
N PHE A 91 -9.47 -1.52 21.16
CA PHE A 91 -8.71 -1.18 19.94
C PHE A 91 -9.57 -0.93 18.69
N GLN A 92 -10.62 -1.73 18.50
CA GLN A 92 -11.54 -1.56 17.40
C GLN A 92 -12.38 -0.26 17.52
N GLN A 93 -12.81 0.10 18.73
CA GLN A 93 -13.49 1.36 18.96
C GLN A 93 -12.54 2.54 18.73
N ASP A 94 -11.28 2.44 19.20
CA ASP A 94 -10.26 3.46 18.96
C ASP A 94 -10.08 3.75 17.46
N ILE A 95 -10.02 2.68 16.63
CA ILE A 95 -9.98 2.81 15.17
C ILE A 95 -11.21 3.52 14.62
N ASP A 96 -12.41 3.16 15.08
CA ASP A 96 -13.64 3.77 14.60
C ASP A 96 -13.73 5.25 14.97
N GLU A 97 -13.28 5.63 16.17
CA GLU A 97 -13.21 7.03 16.62
C GLU A 97 -12.27 7.85 15.74
N VAL A 98 -11.06 7.34 15.48
CA VAL A 98 -10.11 7.98 14.57
C VAL A 98 -10.68 8.07 13.15
N TRP A 99 -11.25 6.98 12.63
CA TRP A 99 -11.86 6.99 11.30
C TRP A 99 -12.98 8.00 11.18
N ASN A 100 -13.88 8.09 12.18
CA ASN A 100 -14.97 9.04 12.17
C ASN A 100 -14.49 10.51 12.16
N SER A 101 -13.31 10.79 12.72
CA SER A 101 -12.71 12.13 12.65
C SER A 101 -12.17 12.48 11.25
N VAL A 102 -11.70 11.48 10.49
CA VAL A 102 -11.11 11.65 9.15
C VAL A 102 -12.18 11.51 8.05
N ARG A 103 -13.25 10.74 8.31
CA ARG A 103 -14.30 10.40 7.34
C ARG A 103 -14.86 11.60 6.57
N PRO A 104 -15.15 12.77 7.19
CA PRO A 104 -15.68 13.92 6.44
C PRO A 104 -14.76 14.36 5.30
N LEU A 105 -13.44 14.34 5.50
CA LEU A 105 -12.47 14.70 4.46
C LEU A 105 -12.41 13.65 3.35
N TYR A 106 -12.52 12.37 3.71
CA TYR A 106 -12.61 11.29 2.73
C TYR A 106 -13.89 11.38 1.88
N GLU A 107 -15.03 11.70 2.49
CA GLU A 107 -16.32 11.83 1.79
C GLU A 107 -16.28 12.97 0.76
N GLU A 108 -15.65 14.11 1.08
CA GLU A 108 -15.43 15.21 0.15
C GLU A 108 -14.52 14.79 -1.02
N LEU A 109 -13.40 14.11 -0.74
CA LEU A 109 -12.52 13.56 -1.78
C LEU A 109 -13.26 12.56 -2.66
N HIS A 110 -14.01 11.63 -2.07
CA HIS A 110 -14.80 10.62 -2.77
C HIS A 110 -15.83 11.26 -3.69
N ALA A 111 -16.57 12.26 -3.21
CA ALA A 111 -17.55 12.99 -4.01
C ALA A 111 -16.90 13.74 -5.18
N TYR A 112 -15.76 14.39 -4.95
CA TYR A 112 -14.98 15.06 -6.00
C TYR A 112 -14.53 14.07 -7.08
N ILE A 113 -13.97 12.93 -6.67
CA ILE A 113 -13.51 11.88 -7.58
C ILE A 113 -14.67 11.24 -8.32
N ARG A 114 -15.81 11.00 -7.66
CA ARG A 114 -17.04 10.54 -8.32
C ARG A 114 -17.47 11.47 -9.43
N LYS A 115 -17.45 12.79 -9.19
CA LYS A 115 -17.76 13.79 -10.21
C LYS A 115 -16.79 13.68 -11.40
N LYS A 116 -15.47 13.67 -11.15
CA LYS A 116 -14.46 13.57 -12.21
C LYS A 116 -14.54 12.28 -13.03
N LEU A 117 -14.79 11.15 -12.35
CA LEU A 117 -14.99 9.86 -13.03
C LEU A 117 -16.29 9.85 -13.83
N ARG A 118 -17.36 10.47 -13.33
CA ARG A 118 -18.62 10.62 -14.05
C ARG A 118 -18.48 11.52 -15.29
N ASP A 119 -17.72 12.60 -15.20
CA ASP A 119 -17.41 13.47 -16.35
C ASP A 119 -16.67 12.68 -17.45
N ARG A 120 -15.87 11.67 -17.07
CA ARG A 120 -15.10 10.83 -17.98
C ARG A 120 -15.88 9.65 -18.56
N TYR A 121 -16.58 8.90 -17.71
CA TYR A 121 -17.21 7.63 -18.06
C TYR A 121 -18.72 7.73 -18.30
N GLY A 122 -19.31 8.90 -18.07
CA GLY A 122 -20.71 9.17 -18.36
C GLY A 122 -21.68 8.88 -17.20
N PRO A 123 -22.84 9.57 -17.17
CA PRO A 123 -23.91 9.36 -16.20
C PRO A 123 -24.43 7.94 -16.06
N GLU A 124 -24.42 7.21 -17.16
CA GLU A 124 -24.99 5.88 -17.35
C GLU A 124 -24.16 4.80 -16.65
N ARG A 125 -22.85 5.03 -16.50
CA ARG A 125 -21.94 4.12 -15.81
C ARG A 125 -21.77 4.47 -14.33
N ILE A 126 -21.81 5.75 -13.98
CA ILE A 126 -21.55 6.23 -12.62
C ILE A 126 -22.69 7.15 -12.16
N GLY A 127 -23.55 6.64 -11.28
CA GLY A 127 -24.63 7.41 -10.67
C GLY A 127 -24.13 8.51 -9.75
N GLY A 128 -24.93 9.58 -9.59
CA GLY A 128 -24.56 10.73 -8.74
C GLY A 128 -24.43 10.41 -7.24
N HIS A 129 -25.06 9.33 -6.79
CA HIS A 129 -25.13 8.89 -5.39
C HIS A 129 -24.76 7.41 -5.20
N THR A 130 -24.04 6.82 -6.16
CA THR A 130 -23.66 5.39 -6.10
C THR A 130 -22.21 5.20 -5.65
N PRO A 131 -21.87 4.07 -5.00
CA PRO A 131 -20.48 3.67 -4.75
C PRO A 131 -19.66 3.63 -6.05
N LEU A 132 -18.35 3.88 -5.92
CA LEU A 132 -17.42 3.89 -7.05
C LEU A 132 -17.12 2.46 -7.52
N PRO A 133 -17.20 2.16 -8.83
CA PRO A 133 -16.76 0.87 -9.35
C PRO A 133 -15.26 0.64 -9.10
N ALA A 134 -14.89 -0.45 -8.42
CA ALA A 134 -13.52 -0.66 -7.94
C ALA A 134 -12.45 -0.76 -9.05
N HIS A 135 -12.83 -1.18 -10.26
CA HIS A 135 -11.91 -1.35 -11.39
C HIS A 135 -11.37 -0.05 -12.02
N ILE A 136 -11.99 1.10 -11.80
CA ILE A 136 -11.59 2.38 -12.42
C ILE A 136 -10.81 3.30 -11.49
N LEU A 137 -10.33 2.77 -10.37
CA LEU A 137 -9.68 3.56 -9.31
C LEU A 137 -8.15 3.64 -9.45
N GLY A 138 -7.61 3.30 -10.62
CA GLY A 138 -6.17 3.42 -10.91
C GLY A 138 -5.29 2.37 -10.21
N ASN A 139 -5.88 1.42 -9.49
CA ASN A 139 -5.19 0.39 -8.75
C ASN A 139 -6.01 -0.92 -8.78
N VAL A 140 -5.34 -2.08 -8.78
CA VAL A 140 -5.97 -3.42 -8.85
C VAL A 140 -7.04 -3.64 -7.77
N TRP A 141 -6.85 -3.04 -6.59
CA TRP A 141 -7.75 -3.13 -5.43
C TRP A 141 -8.49 -1.83 -5.13
N GLY A 142 -8.09 -0.71 -5.75
CA GLY A 142 -8.66 0.61 -5.47
C GLY A 142 -8.19 1.25 -4.17
N GLN A 143 -7.09 0.76 -3.56
CA GLN A 143 -6.56 1.28 -2.28
C GLN A 143 -5.74 2.57 -2.40
N SER A 144 -5.43 3.01 -3.61
CA SER A 144 -4.67 4.23 -3.91
C SER A 144 -5.16 4.76 -5.25
N TRP A 145 -5.44 6.06 -5.31
CA TRP A 145 -6.06 6.71 -6.47
C TRP A 145 -5.08 7.64 -7.22
N THR A 146 -3.80 7.65 -6.84
CA THR A 146 -2.76 8.51 -7.44
C THR A 146 -2.65 8.37 -8.96
N ASN A 147 -2.96 7.18 -9.51
CA ASN A 147 -2.98 6.94 -10.94
C ASN A 147 -4.15 7.61 -11.69
N LEU A 148 -5.01 8.37 -11.00
CA LEU A 148 -6.08 9.18 -11.60
C LEU A 148 -5.73 10.68 -11.70
N LEU A 149 -4.54 11.09 -11.21
CA LEU A 149 -4.17 12.50 -11.13
C LEU A 149 -4.15 13.21 -12.49
N ASP A 150 -3.89 12.48 -13.58
CA ASP A 150 -3.83 13.00 -14.96
C ASP A 150 -5.11 13.75 -15.38
N PHE A 151 -6.29 13.36 -14.88
CA PHE A 151 -7.56 14.03 -15.20
C PHE A 151 -8.35 14.53 -13.97
N THR A 152 -7.89 14.21 -12.75
CA THR A 152 -8.55 14.65 -11.51
C THR A 152 -7.86 15.84 -10.85
N THR A 153 -6.65 16.22 -11.26
CA THR A 153 -5.91 17.35 -10.68
C THR A 153 -6.74 18.66 -10.67
N PRO A 154 -6.90 19.32 -9.50
CA PRO A 154 -7.72 20.53 -9.35
C PRO A 154 -7.30 21.70 -10.23
N TYR A 155 -5.98 21.97 -10.32
CA TYR A 155 -5.43 23.06 -11.12
C TYR A 155 -4.52 22.52 -12.23
N PRO A 156 -5.06 22.15 -13.41
CA PRO A 156 -4.25 21.64 -14.51
C PRO A 156 -3.14 22.61 -14.93
N GLY A 157 -1.95 22.08 -15.23
CA GLY A 157 -0.77 22.86 -15.62
C GLY A 157 -0.01 23.50 -14.46
N LYS A 158 -0.48 23.32 -13.22
CA LYS A 158 0.25 23.70 -12.00
C LYS A 158 0.93 22.47 -11.43
N TYR A 159 2.23 22.36 -11.65
CA TYR A 159 3.00 21.21 -11.20
C TYR A 159 3.52 21.49 -9.79
N TYR A 160 3.28 20.54 -8.88
CA TYR A 160 4.04 20.51 -7.65
C TYR A 160 5.48 20.07 -7.96
N MET A 161 6.39 20.36 -7.04
CA MET A 161 7.80 20.09 -7.22
C MET A 161 8.06 18.58 -7.45
N ASP A 162 8.70 18.25 -8.57
CA ASP A 162 9.32 16.96 -8.82
C ASP A 162 10.79 17.20 -9.17
N VAL A 163 11.69 16.73 -8.30
CA VAL A 163 13.13 16.93 -8.47
C VAL A 163 13.80 15.83 -9.29
N THR A 164 13.04 14.90 -9.88
CA THR A 164 13.58 13.76 -10.63
C THR A 164 14.51 14.19 -11.76
N GLU A 165 14.10 15.15 -12.59
CA GLU A 165 14.92 15.63 -13.70
C GLU A 165 16.20 16.33 -13.21
N GLU A 166 16.09 17.09 -12.12
CA GLU A 166 17.22 17.81 -11.52
C GLU A 166 18.23 16.81 -10.90
N MET A 167 17.76 15.79 -10.19
CA MET A 167 18.61 14.71 -9.66
C MET A 167 19.38 14.02 -10.79
N GLN A 168 18.71 13.72 -11.90
CA GLN A 168 19.33 13.10 -13.07
C GLN A 168 20.34 14.05 -13.72
N ALA A 169 20.02 15.34 -13.85
CA ALA A 169 20.93 16.35 -14.39
C ALA A 169 22.18 16.55 -13.53
N GLN A 170 22.06 16.43 -12.20
CA GLN A 170 23.18 16.47 -11.25
C GLN A 170 23.95 15.14 -11.18
N GLY A 171 23.52 14.11 -11.89
CA GLY A 171 24.22 12.83 -11.98
C GLY A 171 24.05 11.92 -10.77
N TYR A 172 22.95 12.06 -10.02
CA TYR A 172 22.64 11.17 -8.90
C TYR A 172 22.65 9.70 -9.34
N THR A 173 23.20 8.85 -8.49
CA THR A 173 23.07 7.40 -8.59
C THR A 173 22.26 6.85 -7.41
N PRO A 174 21.76 5.60 -7.47
CA PRO A 174 21.12 4.97 -6.32
C PRO A 174 21.95 5.02 -5.03
N ILE A 175 23.27 4.83 -5.11
CA ILE A 175 24.13 4.89 -3.92
C ILE A 175 24.20 6.31 -3.34
N ASP A 176 24.18 7.34 -4.19
CA ASP A 176 24.17 8.73 -3.72
C ASP A 176 22.86 9.07 -3.00
N MET A 177 21.72 8.53 -3.46
CA MET A 177 20.43 8.69 -2.78
C MET A 177 20.44 8.11 -1.36
N PHE A 178 21.09 6.95 -1.16
CA PHE A 178 21.24 6.35 0.18
C PHE A 178 22.22 7.13 1.06
N ARG A 179 23.28 7.72 0.49
CA ARG A 179 24.19 8.60 1.24
C ARG A 179 23.52 9.88 1.70
N VAL A 180 22.73 10.50 0.83
CA VAL A 180 21.87 11.64 1.21
C VAL A 180 20.89 11.23 2.31
N GLY A 181 20.31 10.03 2.22
CA GLY A 181 19.49 9.45 3.28
C GLY A 181 20.25 9.31 4.61
N GLU A 182 21.48 8.82 4.59
CA GLU A 182 22.32 8.71 5.79
C GLU A 182 22.62 10.08 6.41
N GLU A 183 22.99 11.07 5.59
CA GLU A 183 23.28 12.43 6.02
C GLU A 183 22.08 13.07 6.75
N PHE A 184 20.86 12.80 6.29
CA PHE A 184 19.65 13.24 6.99
C PHE A 184 19.61 12.72 8.44
N TYR A 185 19.85 11.42 8.66
CA TYR A 185 19.84 10.84 10.01
C TYR A 185 21.00 11.32 10.87
N LEU A 186 22.19 11.48 10.28
CA LEU A 186 23.34 12.07 10.97
C LEU A 186 23.05 13.51 11.41
N SER A 187 22.31 14.29 10.61
CA SER A 187 21.90 15.66 10.98
C SER A 187 20.98 15.71 12.20
N LEU A 188 20.27 14.62 12.47
CA LEU A 188 19.43 14.43 13.66
C LEU A 188 20.20 13.83 14.85
N ASN A 189 21.52 13.70 14.74
CA ASN A 189 22.40 13.06 15.72
C ASN A 189 22.04 11.58 15.96
N LEU A 190 21.60 10.88 14.91
CA LEU A 190 21.35 9.44 14.89
C LEU A 190 22.55 8.68 14.31
N SER A 191 22.47 7.35 14.24
CA SER A 191 23.61 6.50 13.90
C SER A 191 23.94 6.54 12.40
N ALA A 192 25.22 6.43 12.04
CA ALA A 192 25.60 6.08 10.68
C ALA A 192 25.15 4.65 10.33
N MET A 193 24.97 4.35 9.06
CA MET A 193 24.74 2.99 8.59
C MET A 193 26.01 2.16 8.79
N PRO A 194 25.91 0.92 9.33
CA PRO A 194 27.09 0.09 9.56
C PRO A 194 27.75 -0.35 8.23
N PRO A 195 29.05 -0.68 8.21
CA PRO A 195 29.73 -1.16 7.00
C PRO A 195 29.03 -2.36 6.33
N GLU A 196 28.48 -3.27 7.15
CA GLU A 196 27.73 -4.44 6.72
C GLU A 196 26.47 -4.06 5.92
N PHE A 197 25.82 -2.95 6.26
CA PHE A 197 24.66 -2.44 5.52
C PHE A 197 25.02 -2.12 4.07
N TRP A 198 26.13 -1.40 3.86
CA TRP A 198 26.58 -1.02 2.52
C TRP A 198 27.07 -2.23 1.71
N ALA A 199 27.72 -3.18 2.37
CA ALA A 199 28.22 -4.40 1.73
C ALA A 199 27.11 -5.40 1.40
N GLY A 200 26.06 -5.46 2.22
CA GLY A 200 25.04 -6.50 2.18
C GLY A 200 23.73 -6.11 1.50
N SER A 201 23.41 -4.81 1.42
CA SER A 201 22.14 -4.32 0.86
C SER A 201 22.08 -4.45 -0.65
N ILE A 202 20.86 -4.66 -1.16
CA ILE A 202 20.55 -4.63 -2.60
C ILE A 202 19.90 -3.27 -2.87
N ILE A 203 20.71 -2.30 -3.27
CA ILE A 203 20.30 -0.91 -3.55
C ILE A 203 19.86 -0.71 -5.01
N VAL A 204 20.29 -1.60 -5.90
CA VAL A 204 19.92 -1.60 -7.33
C VAL A 204 19.65 -3.03 -7.77
N ASP A 205 18.80 -3.20 -8.78
CA ASP A 205 18.60 -4.50 -9.41
C ASP A 205 19.92 -4.96 -10.07
N PRO A 206 20.54 -6.06 -9.63
CA PRO A 206 21.76 -6.57 -10.23
C PRO A 206 21.56 -7.11 -11.65
N GLY A 207 20.32 -7.42 -12.06
CA GLY A 207 20.00 -7.95 -13.38
C GLY A 207 20.47 -9.39 -13.63
N ASP A 208 21.08 -10.05 -12.64
CA ASP A 208 21.62 -11.41 -12.73
C ASP A 208 20.62 -12.50 -12.31
N ARG A 209 19.52 -12.12 -11.67
CA ARG A 209 18.49 -13.04 -11.14
C ARG A 209 17.12 -12.39 -11.00
N PRO A 210 16.03 -13.17 -10.96
CA PRO A 210 14.72 -12.66 -10.58
C PRO A 210 14.75 -12.08 -9.16
N LEU A 211 14.29 -10.84 -8.99
CA LEU A 211 14.28 -10.13 -7.72
C LEU A 211 12.88 -9.59 -7.42
N ILE A 212 12.45 -9.68 -6.15
CA ILE A 212 11.26 -8.98 -5.68
C ILE A 212 11.66 -7.54 -5.41
N CYS A 213 11.29 -6.61 -6.28
CA CYS A 213 11.72 -5.21 -6.21
C CYS A 213 10.98 -4.33 -5.19
N GLN A 214 9.98 -4.87 -4.49
CA GLN A 214 9.26 -4.11 -3.45
C GLN A 214 10.24 -3.69 -2.34
N PRO A 215 10.32 -2.39 -1.97
CA PRO A 215 11.17 -1.92 -0.88
C PRO A 215 10.91 -2.67 0.42
N SER A 216 11.98 -2.92 1.18
CA SER A 216 11.92 -3.59 2.48
C SER A 216 13.25 -3.44 3.23
N ALA A 217 13.17 -3.21 4.53
CA ALA A 217 14.28 -3.23 5.47
C ALA A 217 14.31 -4.55 6.27
N TRP A 218 15.51 -5.00 6.62
CA TRP A 218 15.74 -6.32 7.21
C TRP A 218 16.71 -6.23 8.41
N ASP A 219 16.27 -6.73 9.57
CA ASP A 219 17.10 -7.02 10.73
C ASP A 219 17.43 -8.53 10.75
N PHE A 220 18.71 -8.89 10.62
CA PHE A 220 19.17 -10.29 10.65
C PHE A 220 19.33 -10.83 12.08
N CYS A 221 18.90 -10.06 13.08
CA CYS A 221 18.75 -10.45 14.48
C CYS A 221 20.07 -10.79 15.19
N ASN A 222 21.21 -10.46 14.59
CA ASN A 222 22.55 -10.74 15.10
C ASN A 222 23.26 -9.49 15.66
N ARG A 223 22.58 -8.33 15.70
CA ARG A 223 23.09 -7.02 16.17
C ARG A 223 24.15 -6.37 15.27
N LEU A 224 24.41 -6.94 14.09
CA LEU A 224 25.48 -6.50 13.19
C LEU A 224 24.94 -6.23 11.78
N ASP A 225 24.08 -7.12 11.29
CA ASP A 225 23.68 -7.17 9.89
C ASP A 225 22.25 -6.62 9.73
N TYR A 226 22.17 -5.46 9.08
CA TYR A 226 20.95 -4.75 8.77
C TYR A 226 21.00 -4.35 7.30
N ARG A 227 19.94 -4.60 6.54
CA ARG A 227 19.97 -4.43 5.07
C ARG A 227 18.70 -3.86 4.51
N ILE A 228 18.82 -3.16 3.39
CA ILE A 228 17.69 -2.79 2.52
C ILE A 228 17.74 -3.59 1.23
N LYS A 229 16.56 -3.96 0.73
CA LYS A 229 16.38 -4.56 -0.60
C LYS A 229 15.38 -3.73 -1.40
N MET A 230 15.88 -2.92 -2.32
CA MET A 230 15.11 -2.01 -3.18
C MET A 230 15.73 -1.94 -4.57
N CYS A 231 14.91 -1.96 -5.62
CA CYS A 231 15.36 -1.73 -7.00
C CYS A 231 15.32 -0.23 -7.31
N THR A 232 16.19 0.54 -6.67
CA THR A 232 16.12 2.01 -6.66
C THR A 232 16.38 2.61 -8.04
N LYS A 233 15.51 3.54 -8.42
CA LYS A 233 15.63 4.38 -9.61
C LYS A 233 15.85 5.83 -9.19
N VAL A 234 16.58 6.58 -9.99
CA VAL A 234 16.88 8.00 -9.72
C VAL A 234 15.62 8.84 -9.98
N THR A 235 14.76 8.90 -8.97
CA THR A 235 13.48 9.63 -8.95
C THR A 235 13.22 10.20 -7.56
N MET A 236 12.45 11.28 -7.48
CA MET A 236 12.04 11.88 -6.20
C MET A 236 11.27 10.88 -5.32
N LYS A 237 10.39 10.06 -5.93
CA LYS A 237 9.65 9.02 -5.22
C LYS A 237 10.58 8.03 -4.51
N ASP A 238 11.55 7.52 -5.24
CA ASP A 238 12.49 6.55 -4.70
C ASP A 238 13.44 7.21 -3.69
N LEU A 239 13.76 8.50 -3.82
CA LEU A 239 14.53 9.24 -2.80
C LEU A 239 13.78 9.27 -1.47
N ILE A 240 12.49 9.60 -1.50
CA ILE A 240 11.62 9.59 -0.31
C ILE A 240 11.52 8.17 0.26
N THR A 241 11.37 7.16 -0.61
CA THR A 241 11.30 5.74 -0.20
C THR A 241 12.60 5.28 0.45
N VAL A 242 13.76 5.71 -0.04
CA VAL A 242 15.06 5.41 0.58
C VAL A 242 15.11 5.93 2.02
N HIS A 243 14.63 7.15 2.27
CA HIS A 243 14.53 7.65 3.63
C HIS A 243 13.54 6.83 4.47
N HIS A 244 12.36 6.50 3.95
CA HIS A 244 11.41 5.62 4.66
C HIS A 244 12.05 4.30 5.11
N GLU A 245 12.73 3.60 4.20
CA GLU A 245 13.36 2.31 4.51
C GLU A 245 14.56 2.46 5.47
N MET A 246 15.33 3.54 5.36
CA MET A 246 16.43 3.81 6.28
C MET A 246 15.93 4.17 7.69
N ALA A 247 14.71 4.69 7.83
CA ALA A 247 14.09 4.91 9.13
C ALA A 247 13.89 3.59 9.88
N HIS A 248 13.49 2.53 9.17
CA HIS A 248 13.40 1.17 9.74
C HIS A 248 14.77 0.69 10.23
N ILE A 249 15.83 0.91 9.44
CA ILE A 249 17.20 0.55 9.85
C ILE A 249 17.63 1.32 11.11
N GLN A 250 17.34 2.62 11.19
CA GLN A 250 17.61 3.39 12.41
C GLN A 250 16.86 2.80 13.61
N TYR A 251 15.59 2.47 13.43
CA TYR A 251 14.77 1.84 14.47
C TYR A 251 15.43 0.53 14.94
N PHE A 252 15.89 -0.32 14.01
CA PHE A 252 16.60 -1.57 14.30
C PHE A 252 17.90 -1.35 15.10
N LEU A 253 18.69 -0.34 14.71
CA LEU A 253 19.94 0.02 15.39
C LEU A 253 19.67 0.48 16.83
N HIS A 254 18.59 1.24 17.06
CA HIS A 254 18.26 1.79 18.38
C HIS A 254 17.84 0.71 19.39
N TYR A 255 17.03 -0.28 19.00
CA TYR A 255 16.65 -1.36 19.90
C TYR A 255 17.60 -2.56 19.88
N SER A 256 18.70 -2.51 19.11
CA SER A 256 19.64 -3.63 18.91
C SER A 256 20.21 -4.24 20.21
N ASN A 257 20.25 -3.46 21.30
CA ASN A 257 20.73 -3.91 22.61
C ASN A 257 19.65 -4.51 23.51
N LEU A 258 18.37 -4.41 23.14
CA LEU A 258 17.29 -5.07 23.88
C LEU A 258 17.37 -6.60 23.73
N PRO A 259 16.79 -7.38 24.67
CA PRO A 259 16.54 -8.80 24.49
C PRO A 259 15.77 -9.04 23.18
N ARG A 260 15.98 -10.21 22.55
CA ARG A 260 15.48 -10.49 21.19
C ARG A 260 13.97 -10.34 21.07
N GLU A 261 13.27 -10.65 22.14
CA GLU A 261 11.81 -10.61 22.30
C GLU A 261 11.26 -9.18 22.31
N PHE A 262 12.08 -8.19 22.66
CA PHE A 262 11.73 -6.76 22.70
C PHE A 262 12.32 -5.97 21.52
N ARG A 263 12.72 -6.66 20.44
CA ARG A 263 13.25 -6.05 19.22
C ARG A 263 12.20 -5.94 18.15
N ASP A 264 11.23 -5.08 18.43
CA ASP A 264 10.14 -4.73 17.54
C ASP A 264 9.68 -3.30 17.89
N GLY A 265 8.76 -2.76 17.10
CA GLY A 265 8.11 -1.50 17.40
C GLY A 265 7.27 -1.62 18.67
N ALA A 266 6.96 -0.49 19.30
CA ALA A 266 6.09 -0.46 20.48
C ALA A 266 4.73 -1.15 20.22
N ASN A 267 4.23 -1.04 18.99
CA ASN A 267 3.21 -1.90 18.42
C ASN A 267 3.47 -2.02 16.90
N PRO A 268 2.75 -2.88 16.16
CA PRO A 268 3.01 -3.11 14.74
C PRO A 268 2.96 -1.86 13.85
N GLY A 269 2.27 -0.79 14.27
CA GLY A 269 2.18 0.44 13.48
C GLY A 269 3.25 1.49 13.73
N PHE A 270 3.99 1.39 14.84
CA PHE A 270 5.09 2.33 15.11
C PHE A 270 6.21 2.24 14.08
N HIS A 271 6.53 1.04 13.59
CA HIS A 271 7.56 0.84 12.57
C HIS A 271 7.25 1.64 11.31
N GLU A 272 6.06 1.47 10.75
CA GLU A 272 5.68 2.15 9.51
C GLU A 272 5.45 3.65 9.73
N ALA A 273 4.88 4.05 10.88
CA ALA A 273 4.62 5.46 11.20
C ALA A 273 5.91 6.30 11.26
N VAL A 274 7.01 5.74 11.79
CA VAL A 274 8.30 6.45 11.83
C VAL A 274 8.87 6.66 10.42
N GLY A 275 8.81 5.64 9.56
CA GLY A 275 9.21 5.76 8.15
C GLY A 275 8.41 6.84 7.41
N GLU A 276 7.08 6.82 7.58
CA GLU A 276 6.17 7.77 6.95
C GLU A 276 6.38 9.21 7.45
N ALA A 277 6.63 9.40 8.75
CA ALA A 277 6.92 10.71 9.32
C ALA A 277 8.20 11.34 8.73
N VAL A 278 9.24 10.53 8.51
CA VAL A 278 10.46 10.97 7.83
C VAL A 278 10.17 11.29 6.36
N ALA A 279 9.46 10.39 5.66
CA ALA A 279 9.11 10.58 4.26
C ALA A 279 8.38 11.91 4.00
N LEU A 280 7.43 12.29 4.88
CA LEU A 280 6.74 13.58 4.82
C LEU A 280 7.68 14.78 4.96
N SER A 281 8.70 14.68 5.81
CA SER A 281 9.68 15.75 6.02
C SER A 281 10.60 15.90 4.81
N VAL A 282 11.06 14.78 4.25
CA VAL A 282 11.97 14.71 3.10
C VAL A 282 11.29 15.18 1.82
N GLY A 283 10.01 14.86 1.65
CA GLY A 283 9.22 15.33 0.50
C GLY A 283 8.94 16.83 0.48
N SER A 284 9.29 17.57 1.55
CA SER A 284 9.00 19.00 1.63
C SER A 284 9.88 19.84 0.68
N PRO A 285 9.31 20.87 0.01
CA PRO A 285 10.07 21.80 -0.83
C PRO A 285 11.30 22.39 -0.12
N ARG A 286 11.15 22.73 1.16
CA ARG A 286 12.23 23.30 1.97
C ARG A 286 13.40 22.34 2.15
N HIS A 287 13.13 21.06 2.40
CA HIS A 287 14.21 20.07 2.52
C HIS A 287 14.90 19.87 1.16
N LEU A 288 14.13 19.72 0.07
CA LEU A 288 14.69 19.57 -1.27
C LEU A 288 15.54 20.77 -1.71
N GLN A 289 15.24 21.98 -1.24
CA GLN A 289 16.08 23.16 -1.44
C GLN A 289 17.42 23.05 -0.72
N THR A 290 17.44 22.50 0.51
CA THR A 290 18.70 22.30 1.24
C THR A 290 19.62 21.28 0.57
N LEU A 291 19.05 20.34 -0.21
CA LEU A 291 19.79 19.42 -1.07
C LEU A 291 20.23 20.04 -2.40
N GLY A 292 19.91 21.31 -2.66
CA GLY A 292 20.20 21.98 -3.93
C GLY A 292 19.36 21.48 -5.11
N LEU A 293 18.29 20.71 -4.86
CA LEU A 293 17.44 20.10 -5.88
C LEU A 293 16.25 20.97 -6.30
N ALA A 294 15.99 22.06 -5.56
CA ALA A 294 14.75 22.84 -5.68
C ALA A 294 14.96 24.37 -5.73
N ASN A 295 16.10 24.81 -6.24
CA ASN A 295 16.50 26.24 -6.26
C ASN A 295 15.57 27.17 -7.04
N LYS A 296 14.65 26.63 -7.85
CA LYS A 296 13.68 27.39 -8.69
C LYS A 296 12.25 27.35 -8.15
N TYR A 297 12.03 26.92 -6.91
CA TYR A 297 10.66 26.82 -6.37
C TYR A 297 10.01 28.19 -6.25
N ILE A 298 8.84 28.33 -6.87
CA ILE A 298 7.95 29.47 -6.66
C ILE A 298 6.81 28.95 -5.79
N ASP A 299 6.62 29.57 -4.64
CA ASP A 299 5.49 29.30 -3.77
C ASP A 299 4.19 29.72 -4.49
N GLU A 300 3.45 28.73 -4.98
CA GLU A 300 2.22 28.93 -5.73
C GLU A 300 1.08 28.15 -5.05
N PRO A 301 0.05 28.83 -4.49
CA PRO A 301 -1.03 28.16 -3.77
C PRO A 301 -1.76 27.07 -4.58
N ALA A 302 -1.84 27.22 -5.90
CA ALA A 302 -2.43 26.21 -6.78
C ALA A 302 -1.57 24.93 -6.89
N ALA A 303 -0.24 25.07 -6.85
CA ALA A 303 0.68 23.94 -6.82
C ALA A 303 0.61 23.20 -5.47
N ASP A 304 0.49 23.94 -4.37
CA ASP A 304 0.30 23.38 -3.02
C ASP A 304 -1.00 22.56 -2.93
N ILE A 305 -2.12 23.06 -3.46
CA ILE A 305 -3.36 22.30 -3.50
C ILE A 305 -3.20 21.02 -4.33
N ASN A 306 -2.50 21.07 -5.47
CA ASN A 306 -2.25 19.88 -6.26
C ASN A 306 -1.35 18.86 -5.52
N TYR A 307 -0.36 19.33 -4.75
CA TYR A 307 0.45 18.47 -3.88
C TYR A 307 -0.40 17.81 -2.79
N LEU A 308 -1.14 18.59 -2.01
CA LEU A 308 -2.03 18.07 -0.96
C LEU A 308 -3.09 17.12 -1.52
N PHE A 309 -3.63 17.42 -2.69
CA PHE A 309 -4.55 16.54 -3.39
C PHE A 309 -3.89 15.22 -3.80
N SER A 310 -2.66 15.25 -4.31
CA SER A 310 -1.91 14.04 -4.65
C SER A 310 -1.64 13.15 -3.43
N LEU A 311 -1.28 13.77 -2.29
CA LEU A 311 -1.10 13.08 -1.02
C LEU A 311 -2.43 12.51 -0.51
N ALA A 312 -3.51 13.28 -0.60
CA ALA A 312 -4.85 12.83 -0.22
C ALA A 312 -5.29 11.62 -1.05
N MET A 313 -5.02 11.61 -2.37
CA MET A 313 -5.32 10.51 -3.29
C MET A 313 -4.52 9.24 -2.99
N GLU A 314 -3.40 9.35 -2.28
CA GLU A 314 -2.61 8.22 -1.80
C GLU A 314 -3.08 7.73 -0.43
N LYS A 315 -3.19 8.64 0.54
CA LYS A 315 -3.36 8.30 1.96
C LYS A 315 -4.83 8.10 2.34
N LEU A 316 -5.75 8.96 1.88
CA LEU A 316 -7.14 8.88 2.31
C LEU A 316 -7.90 7.65 1.80
N PRO A 317 -7.74 7.17 0.54
CA PRO A 317 -8.36 5.92 0.10
C PRO A 317 -7.83 4.68 0.80
N LEU A 318 -6.58 4.71 1.27
CA LEU A 318 -5.96 3.58 1.94
C LEU A 318 -6.57 3.35 3.33
N LEU A 319 -6.92 4.41 4.07
CA LEU A 319 -7.50 4.31 5.41
C LEU A 319 -8.78 3.44 5.46
N PRO A 320 -9.88 3.78 4.77
CA PRO A 320 -11.09 2.96 4.82
C PRO A 320 -10.88 1.58 4.19
N PHE A 321 -10.03 1.47 3.17
CA PHE A 321 -9.67 0.17 2.59
C PHE A 321 -9.00 -0.72 3.64
N SER A 322 -8.05 -0.19 4.40
CA SER A 322 -7.31 -0.92 5.42
C SER A 322 -8.21 -1.41 6.56
N ILE A 323 -9.10 -0.54 7.03
CA ILE A 323 -10.09 -0.86 8.05
C ILE A 323 -11.03 -1.96 7.54
N ALA A 324 -11.57 -1.81 6.32
CA ALA A 324 -12.47 -2.81 5.74
C ALA A 324 -11.84 -4.21 5.63
N VAL A 325 -10.55 -4.28 5.25
CA VAL A 325 -9.83 -5.55 5.12
C VAL A 325 -9.78 -6.32 6.43
N ASP A 326 -9.32 -5.70 7.50
CA ASP A 326 -9.16 -6.41 8.78
C ASP A 326 -10.46 -6.54 9.54
N ARG A 327 -11.42 -5.61 9.41
CA ARG A 327 -12.80 -5.83 9.91
C ARG A 327 -13.41 -7.09 9.33
N TRP A 328 -13.28 -7.28 8.02
CA TRP A 328 -13.71 -8.52 7.37
C TRP A 328 -13.00 -9.75 7.94
N ARG A 329 -11.68 -9.70 8.14
CA ARG A 329 -10.92 -10.84 8.69
C ARG A 329 -11.28 -11.13 10.15
N TYR A 330 -11.48 -10.12 10.97
CA TYR A 330 -11.88 -10.27 12.37
C TYR A 330 -13.22 -10.97 12.47
N ASP A 331 -14.20 -10.56 11.65
CA ASP A 331 -15.52 -11.21 11.62
C ASP A 331 -15.42 -12.67 11.15
N VAL A 332 -14.54 -12.94 10.19
CA VAL A 332 -14.27 -14.31 9.72
C VAL A 332 -13.60 -15.17 10.80
N PHE A 333 -12.59 -14.66 11.52
CA PHE A 333 -11.94 -15.42 12.60
C PHE A 333 -12.87 -15.67 13.78
N ARG A 334 -13.73 -14.71 14.12
CA ARG A 334 -14.78 -14.86 15.14
C ARG A 334 -15.88 -15.85 14.76
N GLY A 335 -15.96 -16.23 13.48
CA GLY A 335 -17.04 -17.07 12.96
C GLY A 335 -18.38 -16.34 12.83
N ILE A 336 -18.37 -14.99 12.81
CA ILE A 336 -19.55 -14.17 12.51
C ILE A 336 -19.97 -14.35 11.04
N VAL A 337 -18.99 -14.59 10.16
CA VAL A 337 -19.18 -14.74 8.71
C VAL A 337 -18.86 -16.18 8.32
N ASN A 338 -19.81 -16.86 7.70
CA ASN A 338 -19.59 -18.21 7.19
C ASN A 338 -18.90 -18.22 5.80
N ARG A 339 -18.53 -19.40 5.32
CA ARG A 339 -17.78 -19.57 4.06
C ARG A 339 -18.57 -19.16 2.83
N GLU A 340 -19.89 -19.26 2.89
CA GLU A 340 -20.83 -18.87 1.85
C GLU A 340 -20.96 -17.33 1.77
N GLU A 341 -20.75 -16.64 2.89
CA GLU A 341 -20.87 -15.19 3.00
C GLU A 341 -19.55 -14.43 2.86
N PHE A 342 -18.40 -15.11 2.79
CA PHE A 342 -17.08 -14.49 2.69
C PHE A 342 -17.03 -13.35 1.66
N ASN A 343 -17.48 -13.60 0.44
CA ASN A 343 -17.37 -12.63 -0.64
C ASN A 343 -18.43 -11.52 -0.52
N CYS A 344 -19.65 -11.87 -0.09
CA CYS A 344 -20.72 -10.90 0.15
C CYS A 344 -20.33 -9.91 1.26
N HIS A 345 -19.85 -10.42 2.40
CA HIS A 345 -19.42 -9.59 3.52
C HIS A 345 -18.21 -8.72 3.16
N TRP A 346 -17.28 -9.23 2.36
CA TRP A 346 -16.15 -8.44 1.85
C TRP A 346 -16.63 -7.20 1.08
N HIS A 347 -17.53 -7.38 0.12
CA HIS A 347 -18.07 -6.25 -0.65
C HIS A 347 -18.90 -5.30 0.21
N ARG A 348 -19.62 -5.82 1.22
CA ARG A 348 -20.31 -4.99 2.20
C ARG A 348 -19.33 -4.11 2.99
N MET A 349 -18.21 -4.65 3.47
CA MET A 349 -17.19 -3.86 4.18
C MET A 349 -16.57 -2.80 3.27
N MET A 350 -16.25 -3.17 2.03
CA MET A 350 -15.72 -2.23 1.03
C MET A 350 -16.71 -1.11 0.69
N GLU A 351 -18.00 -1.41 0.61
CA GLU A 351 -19.02 -0.40 0.36
C GLU A 351 -19.24 0.51 1.58
N VAL A 352 -19.35 -0.04 2.79
CA VAL A 352 -19.60 0.72 4.02
C VAL A 352 -18.45 1.67 4.37
N TYR A 353 -17.21 1.20 4.29
CA TYR A 353 -16.05 2.00 4.69
C TYR A 353 -15.50 2.82 3.52
N ALA A 354 -15.26 2.19 2.37
CA ALA A 354 -14.60 2.84 1.24
C ALA A 354 -15.58 3.38 0.19
N GLY A 355 -16.88 3.07 0.26
CA GLY A 355 -17.84 3.53 -0.74
C GLY A 355 -17.49 3.03 -2.15
N ILE A 356 -16.95 1.81 -2.24
CA ILE A 356 -16.61 1.14 -3.51
C ILE A 356 -17.44 -0.13 -3.70
N LYS A 357 -17.71 -0.48 -4.96
CA LYS A 357 -18.46 -1.68 -5.33
C LYS A 357 -17.77 -2.48 -6.42
N PRO A 358 -18.00 -3.80 -6.54
CA PRO A 358 -17.51 -4.56 -7.66
C PRO A 358 -18.14 -4.07 -8.98
N PRO A 359 -17.42 -4.11 -10.11
CA PRO A 359 -17.96 -3.67 -11.40
C PRO A 359 -18.98 -4.64 -12.00
N VAL A 360 -18.97 -5.89 -11.54
CA VAL A 360 -19.85 -6.97 -11.98
C VAL A 360 -20.45 -7.66 -10.76
N LEU A 361 -21.57 -8.34 -10.95
CA LEU A 361 -22.13 -9.21 -9.90
C LEU A 361 -21.11 -10.29 -9.52
N ARG A 362 -21.00 -10.53 -8.21
CA ARG A 362 -20.10 -11.54 -7.63
C ARG A 362 -20.95 -12.56 -6.89
N SER A 363 -20.46 -13.78 -6.87
CA SER A 363 -21.09 -14.92 -6.20
C SER A 363 -20.27 -15.37 -4.98
N GLU A 364 -20.81 -16.34 -4.26
CA GLU A 364 -20.12 -17.09 -3.21
C GLU A 364 -19.00 -17.99 -3.75
N ASP A 365 -19.03 -18.35 -5.04
CA ASP A 365 -17.94 -19.10 -5.69
C ASP A 365 -16.69 -18.23 -5.92
N ASP A 366 -16.87 -16.91 -5.91
CA ASP A 366 -15.78 -15.95 -5.94
C ASP A 366 -15.15 -15.79 -4.54
N PHE A 367 -13.86 -15.48 -4.50
CA PHE A 367 -13.15 -15.12 -3.27
C PHE A 367 -12.24 -13.92 -3.51
N ASP A 368 -12.86 -12.77 -3.75
CA ASP A 368 -12.18 -11.51 -4.05
C ASP A 368 -11.15 -11.06 -2.98
N PRO A 369 -11.35 -11.25 -1.66
CA PRO A 369 -10.29 -10.96 -0.68
C PRO A 369 -9.00 -11.74 -0.96
N GLY A 370 -9.08 -12.99 -1.42
CA GLY A 370 -7.91 -13.79 -1.76
C GLY A 370 -7.04 -13.20 -2.89
N ALA A 371 -7.58 -12.26 -3.66
CA ALA A 371 -6.86 -11.55 -4.72
C ALA A 371 -6.00 -10.37 -4.19
N LYS A 372 -5.98 -10.13 -2.88
CA LYS A 372 -5.13 -9.13 -2.21
C LYS A 372 -4.05 -9.83 -1.39
N TYR A 373 -2.77 -9.60 -1.71
CA TYR A 373 -1.59 -10.30 -1.17
C TYR A 373 -1.63 -10.62 0.33
N HIS A 374 -1.99 -9.66 1.17
CA HIS A 374 -1.99 -9.80 2.63
C HIS A 374 -2.92 -10.90 3.15
N ILE A 375 -4.00 -11.21 2.42
CA ILE A 375 -4.94 -12.28 2.75
C ILE A 375 -4.27 -13.66 2.64
N PRO A 376 -3.78 -14.11 1.46
CA PRO A 376 -3.07 -15.39 1.35
C PRO A 376 -1.69 -15.41 2.00
N ALA A 377 -1.08 -14.25 2.28
CA ALA A 377 0.16 -14.15 3.05
C ALA A 377 -0.06 -14.27 4.57
N ASN A 378 -1.31 -14.20 5.02
CA ASN A 378 -1.68 -14.15 6.45
C ASN A 378 -0.98 -13.01 7.23
N VAL A 379 -0.87 -11.84 6.61
CA VAL A 379 -0.22 -10.65 7.21
C VAL A 379 -1.30 -9.68 7.68
N PRO A 380 -1.32 -9.22 8.95
CA PRO A 380 -2.24 -8.18 9.43
C PRO A 380 -2.18 -6.90 8.57
N TYR A 381 -3.30 -6.20 8.44
CA TYR A 381 -3.43 -5.06 7.51
C TYR A 381 -3.52 -3.70 8.23
N VAL A 382 -4.18 -3.66 9.38
CA VAL A 382 -4.13 -2.54 10.32
C VAL A 382 -2.73 -2.56 10.90
N ARG A 383 -1.86 -1.68 10.38
CA ARG A 383 -0.49 -1.42 10.81
C ARG A 383 -0.13 -0.03 10.33
#